data_AF-A0A928CQA2-F1
#
_entry.id   AF-A0A928CQA2-F1
#
_cell.length_a   1.000
_cell.length_b   1.000
_cell.length_c   1.000
_cell.angle_alpha   90.00
_cell.angle_beta   90.00
_cell.angle_gamma   90.00
#
_symmetry.space_group_name_H-M   'P 1'
#
loop_
_entity.id
_entity.type
_entity.pdbx_description
1 polymer ?
#
loop_
_entity_poly.entity_id
_entity_poly.type
_entity_poly.pdbx_seq_one_letter_code
_entity_poly.pdbx_strand_id
1 'polypeptide(L)'
;MEGYTFQTHSVYRNKSTGGLLLLVHHNPMVLCSLLLPGKADSFDTATPRQVGVDTIIGMRQSGSFEELPPIPEDRFAALLRDLAGHVTPDDLPFVQALIDQLEKK
;
A
#
# COMPACT_ATOMS: atom_id res chain seq x y z
N MET A 1 -8.06 19.02 16.49
CA MET A 1 -7.18 17.94 16.02
C MET A 1 -7.52 17.72 14.57
N GLU A 2 -6.75 18.32 13.67
CA GLU A 2 -6.90 18.05 12.23
C GLU A 2 -6.71 16.55 12.04
N GLY A 3 -7.79 15.89 11.66
CA GLY A 3 -7.79 14.46 11.39
C GLY A 3 -6.75 14.24 10.32
N TYR A 4 -5.67 13.56 10.67
CA TYR A 4 -4.78 12.95 9.70
C TYR A 4 -5.66 12.04 8.87
N THR A 5 -6.08 12.51 7.69
CA THR A 5 -6.65 11.66 6.66
C THR A 5 -5.53 10.69 6.33
N PHE A 6 -5.52 9.53 6.98
CA PHE A 6 -4.59 8.48 6.66
C PHE A 6 -4.82 8.18 5.19
N GLN A 7 -3.90 8.61 4.33
CA GLN A 7 -3.86 8.17 2.95
C GLN A 7 -3.77 6.65 3.03
N THR A 8 -4.85 5.97 2.65
CA THR A 8 -4.98 4.50 2.74
C THR A 8 -3.93 3.80 1.87
N HIS A 9 -3.32 4.56 0.96
CA HIS A 9 -2.25 4.11 0.10
C HIS A 9 -1.32 5.26 -0.33
N SER A 10 -0.06 4.92 -0.58
CA SER A 10 0.93 5.80 -1.19
C SER A 10 1.67 5.05 -2.31
N VAL A 11 1.94 5.74 -3.42
CA VAL A 11 2.71 5.18 -4.54
C VAL A 11 4.11 5.77 -4.52
N TYR A 12 5.11 4.91 -4.58
CA TYR A 12 6.52 5.29 -4.68
C TYR A 12 7.10 4.79 -5.99
N ARG A 13 7.92 5.62 -6.63
CA ARG A 13 8.75 5.21 -7.76
C ARG A 13 10.21 5.23 -7.38
N ASN A 14 10.92 4.15 -7.65
CA ASN A 14 12.36 4.11 -7.54
C ASN A 14 12.99 4.91 -8.69
N LYS A 15 13.77 5.95 -8.37
CA LYS A 15 14.38 6.84 -9.38
C LYS A 15 15.44 6.14 -10.24
N SER A 16 16.11 5.13 -9.70
CA SER A 16 17.19 4.42 -10.39
C SER A 16 16.68 3.34 -11.33
N THR A 17 15.63 2.62 -10.94
CA THR A 17 15.11 1.47 -11.71
C THR A 17 13.80 1.77 -12.44
N GLY A 18 13.13 2.87 -12.10
CA GLY A 18 11.79 3.21 -12.61
C GLY A 18 10.67 2.31 -12.06
N GLY A 19 10.97 1.36 -11.18
CA GLY A 19 10.00 0.45 -10.58
C GLY A 19 9.04 1.17 -9.63
N LEU A 20 7.81 0.68 -9.56
CA LEU A 20 6.77 1.23 -8.68
C LEU A 20 6.59 0.34 -7.45
N LEU A 21 6.18 0.97 -6.35
CA LEU A 21 5.82 0.32 -5.11
C LEU A 21 4.54 0.98 -4.60
N LEU A 22 3.49 0.20 -4.40
CA LEU A 22 2.28 0.64 -3.72
C LEU A 22 2.36 0.22 -2.27
N LEU A 23 2.37 1.21 -1.38
CA LEU A 23 2.26 1.00 0.06
C LEU A 23 0.78 0.98 0.42
N VAL A 24 0.29 -0.20 0.80
CA VAL A 24 -1.00 -0.38 1.47
C VAL A 24 -0.73 -0.20 2.96
N HIS A 25 -1.56 0.60 3.62
CA HIS A 25 -1.26 1.14 4.96
C HIS A 25 -0.96 0.07 6.03
N HIS A 26 -0.42 0.54 7.14
CA HIS A 26 0.03 -0.27 8.27
C HIS A 26 -1.12 -1.00 9.01
N ASN A 27 -0.99 -2.32 9.13
CA ASN A 27 -1.76 -3.18 10.01
C ASN A 27 -1.32 -2.92 11.47
N PRO A 28 -2.15 -2.28 12.31
CA PRO A 28 -1.79 -1.91 13.68
C PRO A 28 -1.57 -3.11 14.61
N MET A 29 -2.08 -4.30 14.25
CA MET A 29 -1.95 -5.49 15.09
C MET A 29 -0.54 -6.10 15.04
N VAL A 30 0.12 -6.02 13.89
CA VAL A 30 1.44 -6.63 13.65
C VAL A 30 2.54 -5.62 13.36
N LEU A 31 2.21 -4.33 13.44
CA LEU A 31 3.10 -3.21 13.17
C LEU A 31 3.78 -3.23 11.77
N CYS A 32 3.10 -3.80 10.77
CA CYS A 32 3.61 -3.97 9.41
C CYS A 32 2.66 -3.36 8.37
N SER A 33 3.20 -2.84 7.29
CA SER A 33 2.47 -2.46 6.07
C SER A 33 2.65 -3.49 4.97
N LEU A 34 1.75 -3.49 3.99
CA LEU A 34 1.90 -4.31 2.80
C LEU A 34 2.45 -3.44 1.66
N LEU A 35 3.52 -3.92 1.03
CA LEU A 35 4.09 -3.35 -0.18
C LEU A 35 3.78 -4.25 -1.37
N LEU A 36 3.19 -3.65 -2.41
CA LEU A 36 2.94 -4.30 -3.68
C LEU A 36 3.93 -3.77 -4.72
N PRO A 37 4.84 -4.60 -5.24
CA PRO A 37 5.74 -4.20 -6.30
C PRO A 37 4.98 -4.04 -7.61
N GLY A 38 5.35 -3.06 -8.43
CA GLY A 38 4.64 -2.77 -9.66
C GLY A 38 5.53 -2.20 -10.77
N LYS A 39 4.95 -2.11 -11.97
CA LYS A 39 5.57 -1.49 -13.15
C LYS A 39 4.53 -0.69 -13.90
N ALA A 40 4.88 0.56 -14.24
CA ALA A 40 4.08 1.52 -15.03
C ALA A 40 2.65 1.75 -14.50
N ASP A 41 1.76 0.77 -14.69
CA ASP A 41 0.34 0.80 -14.38
C ASP A 41 -0.18 -0.54 -13.84
N SER A 42 0.67 -1.36 -13.23
CA SER A 42 0.21 -2.59 -12.59
C SER A 42 1.00 -2.86 -11.32
N PHE A 43 0.29 -3.29 -10.29
CA PHE A 43 0.87 -3.76 -9.02
C PHE A 43 0.62 -5.26 -8.90
N ASP A 44 1.65 -5.98 -8.48
CA ASP A 44 1.61 -7.40 -8.20
C ASP A 44 1.00 -7.61 -6.81
N THR A 45 -0.23 -8.09 -6.83
CA THR A 45 -1.05 -8.49 -5.67
C THR A 45 -0.82 -9.94 -5.27
N ALA A 46 -0.20 -10.76 -6.13
CA ALA A 46 0.06 -12.17 -5.86
C ALA A 46 1.25 -12.39 -4.92
N THR A 47 2.18 -11.42 -4.86
CA THR A 47 3.36 -11.49 -4.00
C THR A 47 3.51 -10.26 -3.07
N PRO A 48 2.54 -10.01 -2.17
CA PRO A 48 2.62 -8.88 -1.26
C PRO A 48 3.78 -9.04 -0.28
N ARG A 49 4.47 -7.93 0.01
CA ARG A 49 5.60 -7.92 0.96
C ARG A 49 5.21 -7.20 2.23
N GLN A 50 5.25 -7.89 3.35
CA GLN A 50 5.14 -7.24 4.66
C GLN A 50 6.42 -6.47 4.96
N VAL A 51 6.28 -5.20 5.36
CA VAL A 51 7.40 -4.36 5.78
C VAL A 51 7.07 -3.61 7.06
N GLY A 52 8.06 -3.51 7.94
CA GLY A 52 7.94 -2.70 9.15
C GLY A 52 8.00 -1.19 8.85
N VAL A 53 7.56 -0.40 9.82
CA VAL A 53 7.59 1.07 9.75
C VAL A 53 8.99 1.62 9.46
N ASP A 54 10.04 1.02 10.01
CA ASP A 54 11.44 1.43 9.77
C ASP A 54 11.82 1.36 8.29
N THR A 55 11.30 0.38 7.56
CA THR A 55 11.55 0.26 6.11
C THR A 55 10.91 1.41 5.35
N ILE A 56 9.70 1.80 5.74
CA ILE A 56 8.96 2.91 5.12
C ILE A 56 9.68 4.24 5.40
N ILE A 57 10.12 4.44 6.64
CA ILE A 57 10.92 5.61 7.03
C ILE A 57 12.21 5.65 6.22
N GLY A 58 12.93 4.53 6.13
CA GLY A 58 14.16 4.41 5.34
C GLY A 58 13.94 4.74 3.86
N MET A 59 12.86 4.25 3.24
CA MET A 59 12.50 4.58 1.87
C MET A 59 12.31 6.09 1.67
N ARG A 60 11.55 6.75 2.56
CA ARG A 60 11.29 8.19 2.50
C ARG A 60 12.56 9.02 2.72
N GLN A 61 13.42 8.60 3.64
CA GLN A 61 14.66 9.32 3.96
C GLN A 61 15.78 9.09 2.93
N SER A 62 15.75 7.97 2.20
CA SER A 62 16.81 7.61 1.25
C SER A 62 16.96 8.57 0.06
N GLY A 63 15.94 9.37 -0.24
CA GLY A 63 15.86 10.19 -1.46
C GLY A 63 15.82 9.41 -2.78
N SER A 64 15.93 8.08 -2.73
CA SER A 64 15.97 7.15 -3.87
C SER A 64 14.58 6.87 -4.44
N PHE A 65 13.54 7.17 -3.66
CA PHE A 65 12.15 7.07 -4.07
C PHE A 65 11.54 8.46 -4.23
N GLU A 66 10.73 8.63 -5.27
CA GLU A 66 9.81 9.75 -5.39
C GLU A 66 8.40 9.29 -5.04
N GLU A 67 7.67 10.11 -4.29
CA GLU A 67 6.25 9.87 -4.02
C GLU A 67 5.43 10.38 -5.21
N LEU A 68 4.60 9.51 -5.77
CA LEU A 68 3.71 9.81 -6.87
C LEU A 68 2.30 10.10 -6.36
N PRO A 69 1.45 10.75 -7.16
CA PRO A 69 0.03 10.88 -6.85
C PRO A 69 -0.60 9.50 -6.54
N PRO A 70 -1.56 9.44 -5.60
CA PRO A 70 -2.29 8.23 -5.33
C PRO A 70 -3.04 7.74 -6.58
N ILE A 71 -3.25 6.43 -6.68
CA ILE A 71 -4.09 5.87 -7.73
C ILE A 71 -5.57 6.16 -7.46
N PRO A 72 -6.44 6.14 -8.48
CA PRO A 72 -7.89 6.31 -8.27
C PRO A 72 -8.44 5.31 -7.25
N GLU A 73 -9.36 5.76 -6.39
CA GLU A 73 -9.94 4.93 -5.32
C GLU A 73 -10.60 3.65 -5.87
N ASP A 74 -11.30 3.72 -7.01
CA ASP A 74 -11.88 2.53 -7.67
C ASP A 74 -10.84 1.48 -8.04
N ARG A 75 -9.71 1.93 -8.56
CA ARG A 75 -8.59 1.06 -8.95
C ARG A 75 -7.90 0.48 -7.72
N PHE A 76 -7.78 1.28 -6.66
CA PHE A 76 -7.26 0.81 -5.39
C PHE A 76 -8.16 -0.24 -4.75
N ALA A 77 -9.49 -0.02 -4.74
CA ALA A 77 -10.46 -0.99 -4.25
C ALA A 77 -10.40 -2.31 -5.04
N ALA A 78 -10.26 -2.24 -6.37
CA ALA A 78 -10.07 -3.44 -7.20
C ALA A 78 -8.79 -4.21 -6.82
N LEU A 79 -7.67 -3.49 -6.60
CA LEU A 79 -6.42 -4.11 -6.15
C LEU A 79 -6.54 -4.74 -4.76
N LEU A 80 -7.25 -4.10 -3.82
CA LEU A 80 -7.46 -4.66 -2.49
C LEU A 80 -8.32 -5.92 -2.52
N ARG A 81 -9.36 -5.98 -3.37
CA ARG A 81 -10.17 -7.19 -3.54
C ARG A 81 -9.35 -8.36 -4.07
N ASP A 82 -8.45 -8.10 -5.01
CA ASP A 82 -7.54 -9.12 -5.53
C ASP A 82 -6.49 -9.53 -4.49
N LEU A 83 -5.90 -8.55 -3.80
CA LEU A 83 -4.96 -8.74 -2.71
C LEU A 83 -5.55 -9.59 -1.56
N ALA A 84 -6.83 -9.44 -1.25
CA ALA A 84 -7.51 -10.22 -0.22
C ALA A 84 -7.40 -11.74 -0.45
N GLY A 85 -7.26 -12.19 -1.71
CA GLY A 85 -7.03 -13.58 -2.07
C GLY A 85 -5.59 -14.07 -1.86
N HIS A 86 -4.64 -13.17 -1.60
CA HIS A 86 -3.20 -13.44 -1.58
C HIS A 86 -2.50 -13.07 -0.26
N VAL A 87 -3.21 -12.41 0.66
CA VAL A 87 -2.67 -12.03 1.97
C VAL A 87 -2.80 -13.14 3.00
N THR A 88 -2.05 -12.99 4.09
CA THR A 88 -2.14 -13.89 5.24
C THR A 88 -3.48 -13.73 5.97
N PRO A 89 -3.94 -14.75 6.72
CA PRO A 89 -5.15 -14.64 7.55
C PRO A 89 -5.10 -13.49 8.57
N ASP A 90 -3.91 -13.09 9.03
CA ASP A 90 -3.72 -11.97 9.96
C ASP A 90 -3.92 -10.60 9.30
N ASP A 91 -3.62 -10.49 8.01
CA ASP A 91 -3.78 -9.25 7.24
C ASP A 91 -5.15 -9.14 6.57
N LEU A 92 -5.85 -10.25 6.36
CA LEU A 92 -7.15 -10.28 5.71
C LEU A 92 -8.19 -9.35 6.36
N PRO A 93 -8.38 -9.33 7.71
CA PRO A 93 -9.32 -8.43 8.36
C PRO A 93 -8.99 -6.95 8.10
N PHE A 94 -7.70 -6.63 8.04
CA PHE A 94 -7.22 -5.28 7.78
C PHE A 94 -7.50 -4.87 6.32
N VAL A 95 -7.18 -5.72 5.35
CA VAL A 95 -7.48 -5.48 3.93
C VAL A 95 -8.98 -5.35 3.71
N GLN A 96 -9.80 -6.19 4.36
CA GLN A 96 -11.24 -6.14 4.25
C GLN A 96 -11.84 -4.86 4.83
N ALA A 97 -11.29 -4.35 5.95
CA ALA A 97 -11.70 -3.08 6.52
C ALA A 97 -11.39 -1.90 5.58
N LEU A 98 -10.25 -1.92 4.90
CA LEU A 98 -9.91 -0.91 3.89
C LEU A 98 -10.89 -0.92 2.71
N ILE A 99 -11.29 -2.10 2.23
CA ILE A 99 -12.29 -2.23 1.16
C ILE A 99 -13.62 -1.61 1.60
N ASP A 100 -14.11 -1.99 2.78
CA ASP A 100 -15.38 -1.50 3.34
C ASP A 100 -15.37 0.04 3.54
N GLN A 101 -14.23 0.61 3.94
CA GLN A 101 -14.08 2.07 4.06
C GLN A 101 -14.15 2.79 2.71
N LEU A 102 -13.61 2.20 1.64
CA LEU A 102 -13.65 2.79 0.31
C LEU A 102 -15.04 2.70 -0.33
N GLU A 103 -15.80 1.63 -0.05
CA GLU A 103 -17.14 1.42 -0.59
C GLU A 103 -18.23 2.22 0.13
N LYS A 104 -17.95 2.71 1.35
CA LYS A 104 -18.89 3.51 2.16
C LYS A 104 -18.81 5.02 1.93
N LYS A 105 -17.93 5.48 1.05
CA LYS A 105 -17.81 6.90 0.63
C LYS A 105 -18.72 7.20 -0.55
#